data_AF-A0A6L5YQM7-F1
#
_entry.id   AF-A0A6L5YQM7-F1
#
_cell.length_a   1.000
_cell.length_b   1.000
_cell.length_c   1.000
_cell.angle_alpha   90.00
_cell.angle_beta   90.00
_cell.angle_gamma   90.00
#
_symmetry.space_group_name_H-M   'P 1'
#
loop_
_entity.id
_entity.type
_entity.pdbx_description
1 polymer ?
#
loop_
_entity_poly.entity_id
_entity_poly.type
_entity_poly.pdbx_seq_one_letter_code
_entity_poly.pdbx_strand_id
1 'polypeptide(L)'
;MEADYIILCDGILSSKNKNALDGGVVVKGRKIVCVGTKNEVAPYLGVNTEVVEFKNMILFTFRTAVDKKDEDACANIAVFAGGNKRNMAQIKKMVNLRMLMYEGEMVFYKPA
;
A
#
# COMPACT_ATOMS: atom_id res chain seq x y z
N MET A 1 1.15 14.19 9.73
CA MET A 1 2.11 14.17 8.61
C MET A 1 1.32 14.03 7.33
N GLU A 2 1.50 14.92 6.35
CA GLU A 2 0.78 14.85 5.07
C GLU A 2 1.39 13.79 4.14
N ALA A 3 0.55 12.98 3.52
CA ALA A 3 0.96 11.92 2.60
C ALA A 3 1.32 12.46 1.21
N ASP A 4 2.18 11.73 0.49
CA ASP A 4 2.36 11.94 -0.95
C ASP A 4 1.21 11.26 -1.71
N TYR A 5 0.87 10.02 -1.31
CA TYR A 5 -0.21 9.25 -1.92
C TYR A 5 -1.11 8.60 -0.86
N ILE A 6 -2.40 8.53 -1.14
CA ILE A 6 -3.34 7.61 -0.50
C ILE A 6 -3.85 6.67 -1.58
N ILE A 7 -3.51 5.39 -1.46
CA ILE A 7 -3.90 4.35 -2.43
C ILE A 7 -5.11 3.60 -1.90
N LEU A 8 -6.18 3.59 -2.68
CA LEU A 8 -7.42 2.87 -2.42
C LEU A 8 -7.54 1.67 -3.37
N CYS A 9 -8.07 0.56 -2.87
CA CYS A 9 -8.30 -0.69 -3.61
C CYS A 9 -9.62 -1.31 -3.15
N ASP A 10 -10.18 -2.27 -3.89
CA ASP A 10 -11.45 -2.92 -3.52
C ASP A 10 -11.34 -3.74 -2.22
N GLY A 11 -10.12 -4.11 -1.83
CA GLY A 11 -9.85 -4.74 -0.55
C GLY A 11 -8.39 -4.58 -0.14
N ILE A 12 -8.18 -4.30 1.14
CA ILE A 12 -6.84 -4.22 1.73
C ILE A 12 -6.72 -5.25 2.85
N LEU A 13 -5.75 -6.14 2.72
CA LEU A 13 -5.41 -7.16 3.70
C LEU A 13 -4.11 -6.76 4.40
N SER A 14 -4.18 -6.66 5.72
CA SER A 14 -3.06 -6.23 6.56
C SER A 14 -2.79 -7.25 7.63
N SER A 15 -1.51 -7.44 8.00
CA SER A 15 -1.14 -8.32 9.11
C SER A 15 -1.77 -7.93 10.45
N LYS A 16 -2.29 -6.70 10.58
CA LYS A 16 -3.00 -6.24 11.79
C LYS A 16 -4.47 -6.66 11.83
N ASN A 17 -5.09 -6.93 10.68
CA ASN A 17 -6.54 -7.13 10.56
C ASN A 17 -6.86 -8.44 9.86
N LYS A 18 -7.72 -9.26 10.48
CA LYS A 18 -8.12 -10.57 9.93
C LYS A 18 -9.09 -10.45 8.75
N ASN A 19 -9.77 -9.31 8.62
CA ASN A 19 -10.73 -9.03 7.56
C ASN A 19 -10.15 -8.02 6.57
N ALA A 20 -10.65 -8.07 5.33
CA ALA A 20 -10.38 -7.02 4.36
C ALA A 20 -10.91 -5.67 4.86
N LEU A 21 -10.09 -4.64 4.71
CA LEU A 21 -10.42 -3.27 5.09
C LEU A 21 -11.03 -2.53 3.89
N ASP A 22 -12.14 -1.82 4.14
CA ASP A 22 -12.58 -0.72 3.30
C ASP A 22 -11.79 0.55 3.71
N GLY A 23 -10.69 0.79 3.01
CA GLY A 23 -9.68 1.73 3.49
C GLY A 23 -8.60 2.04 2.46
N GLY A 24 -7.43 2.44 2.97
CA GLY A 24 -6.32 2.87 2.13
C GLY A 24 -4.94 2.50 2.66
N VAL A 25 -3.96 2.70 1.80
CA VAL A 25 -2.53 2.71 2.15
C VAL A 25 -1.97 4.09 1.95
N VAL A 26 -1.40 4.63 3.03
CA VAL A 26 -0.79 5.94 3.06
C VAL A 26 0.70 5.80 2.75
N VAL A 27 1.17 6.57 1.78
CA VAL A 27 2.56 6.55 1.31
C VAL A 27 3.21 7.92 1.46
N LYS A 28 4.40 7.95 2.07
CA LYS A 28 5.25 9.14 2.20
C LYS A 28 6.70 8.78 1.89
N GLY A 29 7.35 9.52 1.00
CA GLY A 29 8.72 9.26 0.57
C GLY A 29 8.91 7.84 0.03
N ARG A 30 7.92 7.32 -0.72
CA ARG A 30 7.84 5.92 -1.20
C ARG A 30 7.78 4.85 -0.11
N LYS A 31 7.56 5.21 1.16
CA LYS A 31 7.36 4.28 2.28
C LYS A 31 5.90 4.23 2.67
N ILE A 32 5.41 3.04 3.02
CA ILE A 32 4.08 2.88 3.60
C ILE A 32 4.15 3.32 5.06
N VAL A 33 3.34 4.30 5.45
CA VAL A 33 3.33 4.87 6.80
C VAL A 33 2.04 4.55 7.57
N CYS A 34 0.97 4.18 6.86
CA CYS A 34 -0.27 3.71 7.46
C CYS A 34 -0.99 2.75 6.50
N VAL A 35 -1.63 1.74 7.07
CA VAL A 35 -2.55 0.82 6.39
C VAL A 35 -3.77 0.70 7.31
N GLY A 36 -4.92 1.13 6.84
CA GLY A 36 -6.09 1.24 7.70
C GLY A 36 -7.38 1.54 6.95
N THR A 37 -8.47 1.59 7.69
CA THR A 37 -9.79 2.04 7.24
C THR A 37 -9.77 3.49 6.75
N LYS A 38 -10.82 3.92 6.06
CA LYS A 38 -10.97 5.33 5.61
C LYS A 38 -10.75 6.36 6.72
N ASN A 39 -11.21 6.07 7.94
CA ASN A 39 -11.05 6.97 9.08
C ASN A 39 -9.60 7.03 9.60
N GLU A 40 -8.86 5.94 9.53
CA GLU A 40 -7.46 5.87 9.96
C GLU A 40 -6.51 6.52 8.95
N VAL A 41 -6.87 6.54 7.66
CA VAL A 41 -6.08 7.20 6.61
C VAL A 41 -6.43 8.69 6.44
N ALA A 42 -7.65 9.10 6.80
CA ALA A 42 -8.12 10.48 6.68
C ALA A 42 -7.18 11.54 7.29
N PRO A 43 -6.53 11.32 8.46
CA PRO A 43 -5.60 12.30 9.05
C PRO A 43 -4.36 12.62 8.20
N TYR A 44 -4.07 11.80 7.19
CA TYR A 44 -2.92 11.98 6.29
C TYR A 44 -3.28 12.73 5.00
N LEU A 45 -4.57 12.97 4.75
CA LEU A 45 -5.05 13.72 3.58
C LEU A 45 -4.73 15.21 3.74
N GLY A 46 -3.91 15.75 2.83
CA GLY A 46 -3.63 17.17 2.72
C GLY A 46 -3.82 17.70 1.31
N VAL A 47 -3.51 18.98 1.12
CA VAL A 47 -3.73 19.71 -0.14
C VAL A 47 -2.89 19.13 -1.28
N ASN A 48 -1.72 18.58 -0.99
CA ASN A 48 -0.79 17.99 -1.96
C ASN A 48 -0.85 16.46 -2.01
N THR A 49 -1.76 15.85 -1.25
CA THR A 49 -1.92 14.39 -1.25
C THR A 49 -2.67 13.95 -2.51
N GLU A 50 -2.06 13.07 -3.30
CA GLU A 50 -2.75 12.44 -4.43
C GLU A 50 -3.53 11.20 -3.95
N VAL A 51 -4.85 11.21 -4.12
CA VAL A 51 -5.70 10.04 -3.84
C VAL A 51 -5.85 9.24 -5.13
N VAL A 52 -5.44 7.97 -5.09
CA VAL A 52 -5.40 7.09 -6.26
C VAL A 52 -6.22 5.85 -5.98
N GLU A 53 -7.25 5.62 -6.78
CA GLU A 53 -8.14 4.47 -6.65
C GLU A 53 -7.86 3.44 -7.74
N PHE A 54 -7.54 2.22 -7.32
CA PHE A 54 -7.37 1.07 -8.19
C PHE A 54 -8.52 0.09 -8.02
N LYS A 55 -9.37 0.01 -9.05
CA LYS A 55 -10.47 -0.96 -9.12
C LYS A 55 -10.00 -2.31 -9.68
N ASN A 56 -10.74 -3.35 -9.34
CA ASN A 56 -10.45 -4.77 -9.58
C ASN A 56 -9.08 -5.20 -9.04
N MET A 57 -8.74 -4.70 -7.85
CA MET A 57 -7.44 -4.91 -7.23
C MET A 57 -7.54 -5.13 -5.73
N ILE A 58 -6.74 -6.07 -5.23
CA ILE A 58 -6.55 -6.34 -3.80
C ILE A 58 -5.10 -6.01 -3.42
N LEU A 59 -4.93 -5.37 -2.28
CA LEU A 59 -3.64 -5.01 -1.73
C LEU A 59 -3.35 -5.82 -0.47
N PHE A 60 -2.22 -6.53 -0.46
CA PHE A 60 -1.69 -7.20 0.72
C PHE A 60 -0.51 -6.41 1.27
N THR A 61 -0.50 -6.19 2.57
CA THR A 61 0.62 -5.51 3.24
C THR A 61 1.22 -6.43 4.28
N PHE A 62 2.54 -6.64 4.21
CA PHE A 62 3.29 -7.46 5.15
C PHE A 62 4.26 -6.59 5.94
N ARG A 63 4.23 -6.73 7.27
CA ARG A 63 5.30 -6.20 8.11
C ARG A 63 6.57 -7.03 7.90
N THR A 64 7.69 -6.36 7.68
CA THR A 64 8.99 -7.01 7.47
C THR A 64 9.91 -6.94 8.68
N ALA A 65 9.51 -6.30 9.78
CA ALA A 65 10.37 -6.08 10.93
C ALA A 65 9.99 -6.97 12.12
N VAL A 66 11.04 -7.53 12.73
CA VAL A 66 11.04 -8.39 13.93
C VAL A 66 10.96 -7.55 15.22
N ASP A 67 11.19 -6.24 15.15
CA ASP A 67 11.18 -5.34 16.30
C ASP A 67 9.78 -4.75 16.55
N LYS A 68 9.19 -5.13 17.69
CA LYS A 68 7.85 -4.68 18.13
C LYS A 68 7.78 -3.19 18.48
N LYS A 69 8.92 -2.48 18.53
CA LYS A 69 9.03 -1.09 19.00
C LYS A 69 9.01 -0.05 17.89
N ASP A 70 9.13 -0.46 16.63
CA ASP A 70 9.10 0.46 15.49
C ASP A 70 7.71 0.43 14.84
N GLU A 71 6.77 1.17 15.45
CA GLU A 71 5.41 1.31 14.88
C GLU A 71 5.43 1.97 13.50
N ASP A 72 6.48 2.74 13.21
CA ASP A 72 6.77 3.39 11.92
C ASP A 72 7.34 2.43 10.87
N ALA A 73 7.74 1.20 11.24
CA ALA A 73 8.08 0.12 10.31
C ALA A 73 6.80 -0.51 9.68
N CYS A 74 5.86 0.34 9.25
CA CYS A 74 4.73 -0.04 8.44
C CYS A 74 5.22 -0.65 7.12
N ALA A 75 4.50 -1.69 6.68
CA ALA A 75 4.86 -2.68 5.67
C ALA A 75 5.84 -2.18 4.57
N ASN A 76 7.08 -2.69 4.57
CA ASN A 76 7.99 -2.48 3.43
C ASN A 76 7.56 -3.27 2.18
N ILE A 77 6.53 -4.12 2.29
CA ILE A 77 6.03 -4.97 1.21
C ILE A 77 4.54 -4.71 1.06
N ALA A 78 4.18 -4.00 0.00
CA ALA A 78 2.85 -4.09 -0.60
C ALA A 78 2.90 -5.14 -1.71
N VAL A 79 1.84 -5.93 -1.85
CA VAL A 79 1.58 -6.79 -2.99
C VAL A 79 0.24 -6.37 -3.55
N PHE A 80 0.24 -5.96 -4.80
CA PHE A 80 -0.97 -5.68 -5.52
C PHE A 80 -1.28 -6.88 -6.40
N ALA A 81 -2.50 -7.39 -6.30
CA ALA A 81 -3.02 -8.49 -7.09
C ALA A 81 -4.20 -8.01 -7.93
N GLY A 82 -4.18 -8.33 -9.22
CA GLY A 82 -5.19 -7.90 -10.19
C GLY A 82 -4.83 -6.59 -10.91
N GLY A 83 -5.82 -5.97 -11.53
CA GLY A 83 -5.65 -4.72 -12.30
C GLY A 83 -5.02 -4.91 -13.68
N ASN A 84 -4.45 -3.82 -14.23
CA ASN A 84 -3.85 -3.78 -15.56
C ASN A 84 -2.38 -3.31 -15.49
N LYS A 85 -1.61 -3.50 -16.58
CA LYS A 85 -0.18 -3.13 -16.66
C LYS A 85 0.09 -1.65 -16.33
N ARG A 86 -0.84 -0.74 -16.64
CA ARG A 86 -0.69 0.70 -16.37
C ARG A 86 -0.74 0.98 -14.87
N ASN A 87 -1.71 0.41 -14.15
CA ASN A 87 -1.81 0.51 -12.70
C ASN A 87 -0.53 -0.02 -12.03
N MET A 88 -0.02 -1.15 -12.52
CA MET A 88 1.21 -1.77 -12.01
C MET A 88 2.43 -0.85 -12.17
N ALA A 89 2.59 -0.23 -13.34
CA ALA A 89 3.68 0.71 -13.59
C ALA A 89 3.59 1.96 -12.71
N GLN A 90 2.38 2.43 -12.43
CA GLN A 90 2.13 3.58 -11.56
C GLN A 90 2.48 3.25 -10.09
N ILE A 91 2.02 2.10 -9.58
CA ILE A 91 2.29 1.66 -8.20
C ILE A 91 3.79 1.56 -7.91
N LYS A 92 4.59 1.01 -8.83
CA LYS A 92 6.06 0.92 -8.67
C LYS A 92 6.74 2.28 -8.47
N LYS A 93 6.14 3.35 -9.00
CA LYS A 93 6.63 4.73 -8.84
C LYS A 93 6.18 5.36 -7.52
N MET A 94 5.04 4.92 -6.99
CA MET A 94 4.46 5.46 -5.76
C MET A 94 5.09 4.87 -4.51
N VAL A 95 5.27 3.54 -4.48
CA VAL A 95 5.77 2.81 -3.30
C VAL A 95 7.04 2.04 -3.63
N ASN A 96 7.92 1.87 -2.64
CA ASN A 96 9.05 0.93 -2.70
C ASN A 96 8.54 -0.52 -2.67
N LEU A 97 7.91 -0.92 -3.77
CA LEU A 97 7.33 -2.22 -3.97
C LEU A 97 8.42 -3.29 -3.93
N ARG A 98 8.17 -4.39 -3.23
CA ARG A 98 9.07 -5.56 -3.17
C ARG A 98 8.54 -6.75 -3.92
N MET A 99 7.22 -6.85 -4.08
CA MET A 99 6.58 -7.98 -4.72
C MET A 99 5.31 -7.52 -5.42
N LEU A 100 5.05 -8.03 -6.61
CA LEU A 100 3.85 -7.74 -7.39
C LEU A 100 3.29 -9.05 -7.94
N MET A 101 1.97 -9.23 -7.86
CA MET A 101 1.30 -10.37 -8.47
C MET A 101 0.38 -9.89 -9.60
N TYR A 102 0.62 -10.37 -10.82
CA TYR A 102 -0.16 -9.97 -11.99
C TYR A 102 -0.36 -11.18 -12.90
N GLU A 103 -1.61 -11.44 -13.31
CA GLU A 103 -1.97 -12.58 -14.18
C GLU A 103 -1.43 -13.95 -13.70
N GLY A 104 -1.37 -14.15 -12.37
CA GLY A 104 -0.85 -15.39 -11.77
C GLY A 104 0.68 -15.45 -11.67
N GLU A 105 1.40 -14.46 -12.21
CA GLU A 105 2.85 -14.35 -12.05
C GLU A 105 3.21 -13.47 -10.86
N MET A 106 4.25 -13.87 -10.13
CA MET A 106 4.79 -13.14 -8.99
C MET A 106 6.18 -12.62 -9.32
N VAL A 107 6.36 -11.31 -9.26
CA VAL A 107 7.62 -10.63 -9.57
C VAL A 107 8.18 -9.95 -8.32
N PHE A 108 9.43 -10.25 -7.99
CA PHE A 108 10.15 -9.63 -6.89
C PHE A 108 10.99 -8.45 -7.38
N TYR A 109 11.00 -7.37 -6.61
CA TYR A 109 11.77 -6.16 -6.91
C TYR A 109 12.81 -5.92 -5.82
N LYS A 110 14.02 -5.58 -6.27
CA LYS A 110 14.99 -4.94 -5.39
C LYS A 110 14.55 -3.48 -5.20
N PRO A 111 14.43 -2.99 -3.97
CA PRO A 111 14.15 -1.58 -3.71
C PRO A 111 15.25 -0.72 -4.34
N ALA A 112 14.86 0.45 -4.83
CA ALA A 112 15.82 1.49 -5.20
C ALA A 112 16.45 2.10 -3.94
#